data_AF-A0A1H9MQ75-F1
#
_entry.id   AF-A0A1H9MQ75-F1
#
_cell.length_a   1.000
_cell.length_b   1.000
_cell.length_c   1.000
_cell.angle_alpha   90.00
_cell.angle_beta   90.00
_cell.angle_gamma   90.00
#
_symmetry.space_group_name_H-M   'P 1'
#
loop_
_entity.id
_entity.type
_entity.pdbx_description
1 polymer ?
#
loop_
_entity_poly.entity_id
_entity_poly.type
_entity_poly.pdbx_seq_one_letter_code
_entity_poly.pdbx_strand_id
1 'polypeptide(L)'
;MKNILAGIILIVGWGMIANTPVFAAPLAKPAVENRPIEVVVNGEFIKLDIHPLMDRHHLFVPIRALASLGLSYSFNAKTKMTTVQNKNGDYLKITANSHSASNNGQDVQMEVPAQNREGRILVPLRFVSESLGYDIYFEPIRQFVFINAKDYSFDSSIWEQEDLQAVRKAAIALPI
;
A
#
# COMPACT_ATOMS: atom_id res chain seq x y z
N MET A 1 -81.54 -0.91 0.29
CA MET A 1 -81.50 -1.11 1.77
C MET A 1 -81.00 -2.54 2.02
N LYS A 2 -79.94 -2.67 2.85
CA LYS A 2 -79.54 -3.78 3.75
C LYS A 2 -80.03 -5.22 3.41
N ASN A 3 -79.27 -6.33 3.48
CA ASN A 3 -78.00 -6.67 4.11
C ASN A 3 -77.71 -8.20 3.90
N ILE A 4 -76.43 -8.55 3.64
CA ILE A 4 -75.59 -9.58 4.30
C ILE A 4 -75.95 -11.10 4.25
N LEU A 5 -74.87 -11.92 4.17
CA LEU A 5 -74.63 -13.33 4.56
C LEU A 5 -74.90 -14.40 3.50
N ALA A 6 -74.13 -15.47 3.35
CA ALA A 6 -72.80 -15.90 3.81
C ALA A 6 -72.60 -17.26 3.12
N GLY A 7 -71.48 -17.48 2.45
CA GLY A 7 -71.14 -18.76 1.85
C GLY A 7 -69.70 -19.09 2.19
N ILE A 8 -69.50 -19.71 3.36
CA ILE A 8 -68.20 -20.23 3.78
C ILE A 8 -67.96 -21.50 2.95
N ILE A 9 -67.04 -21.45 1.99
CA ILE A 9 -66.52 -22.66 1.36
C ILE A 9 -65.39 -23.17 2.25
N LEU A 10 -65.67 -24.30 2.91
CA LEU A 10 -64.76 -25.03 3.78
C LEU A 10 -63.81 -25.85 2.89
N ILE A 11 -62.67 -25.27 2.50
CA ILE A 11 -61.61 -25.99 1.80
C ILE A 11 -60.82 -26.78 2.84
N VAL A 12 -61.16 -28.06 3.00
CA VAL A 12 -60.29 -29.05 3.65
C VAL A 12 -59.12 -29.30 2.69
N GLY A 13 -58.12 -28.43 2.74
CA GLY A 13 -56.86 -28.60 2.02
C GLY A 13 -55.98 -29.57 2.79
N TRP A 14 -55.85 -30.80 2.31
CA TRP A 14 -54.78 -31.71 2.70
C TRP A 14 -53.44 -30.98 2.62
N GLY A 15 -52.75 -30.87 3.75
CA GLY A 15 -51.42 -30.28 3.82
C GLY A 15 -50.42 -31.10 3.01
N MET A 16 -50.11 -30.66 1.79
CA MET A 16 -48.89 -31.05 1.11
C MET A 16 -47.76 -30.22 1.73
N ILE A 17 -47.06 -30.79 2.71
CA ILE A 17 -45.78 -30.24 3.16
C ILE A 17 -44.79 -30.51 2.02
N ALA A 18 -44.64 -29.54 1.12
CA ALA A 18 -43.54 -29.56 0.15
C ALA A 18 -42.25 -29.28 0.92
N ASN A 19 -41.45 -30.33 1.14
CA ASN A 19 -40.13 -30.22 1.74
C ASN A 19 -39.19 -29.59 0.70
N THR A 20 -39.07 -28.26 0.69
CA THR A 20 -38.09 -27.58 -0.16
C THR A 20 -36.70 -27.79 0.43
N PRO A 21 -35.76 -28.39 -0.31
CA PRO A 21 -34.38 -28.45 0.17
C PRO A 21 -33.85 -27.02 0.27
N VAL A 22 -33.53 -26.59 1.49
CA VAL A 22 -32.78 -25.37 1.74
C VAL A 22 -31.36 -25.61 1.25
N PHE A 23 -31.05 -25.15 0.03
CA PHE A 23 -29.68 -25.09 -0.42
C PHE A 23 -28.97 -24.00 0.38
N ALA A 24 -28.06 -24.40 1.27
CA ALA A 24 -27.15 -23.47 1.91
C ALA A 24 -26.31 -22.80 0.83
N ALA A 25 -26.47 -21.49 0.65
CA ALA A 25 -25.60 -20.72 -0.23
C ALA A 25 -24.15 -20.87 0.25
N PRO A 26 -23.19 -21.12 -0.64
CA PRO A 26 -21.78 -21.16 -0.26
C PRO A 26 -21.41 -19.82 0.40
N LEU A 27 -20.74 -19.88 1.54
CA LEU A 27 -20.20 -18.71 2.23
C LEU A 27 -19.33 -17.95 1.22
N ALA A 28 -19.76 -16.74 0.85
CA ALA A 28 -18.98 -15.87 -0.02
C ALA A 28 -17.63 -15.62 0.67
N LYS A 29 -16.53 -15.96 -0.02
CA LYS A 29 -15.18 -15.63 0.43
C LYS A 29 -15.10 -14.10 0.58
N PRO A 30 -14.61 -13.57 1.71
CA PRO A 30 -14.53 -12.12 1.87
C PRO A 30 -13.78 -11.53 0.68
N ALA A 31 -14.37 -10.50 0.07
CA ALA A 31 -13.72 -9.77 -1.01
C ALA A 31 -12.40 -9.20 -0.45
N VAL A 32 -11.29 -9.51 -1.12
CA VAL A 32 -10.02 -8.83 -0.85
C VAL A 32 -10.24 -7.38 -1.24
N GLU A 33 -10.49 -6.53 -0.25
CA GLU A 33 -10.61 -5.10 -0.46
C GLU A 33 -9.25 -4.61 -1.01
N ASN A 34 -9.26 -4.15 -2.26
CA ASN A 34 -8.05 -3.66 -2.93
C ASN A 34 -7.71 -2.27 -2.37
N ARG A 35 -7.22 -2.21 -1.13
CA ARG A 35 -6.85 -0.96 -0.49
C ARG A 35 -5.50 -0.50 -1.06
N PRO A 36 -5.31 0.83 -1.22
CA PRO A 36 -4.04 1.36 -1.66
C PRO A 36 -2.96 1.02 -0.62
N ILE A 37 -1.73 0.86 -1.11
CA ILE A 37 -0.58 0.68 -0.23
C ILE A 37 -0.20 2.04 0.33
N GLU A 38 -0.11 2.15 1.66
CA GLU A 38 0.33 3.37 2.34
C GLU A 38 1.82 3.28 2.67
N VAL A 39 2.50 4.43 2.65
CA VAL A 39 3.93 4.52 2.96
C VAL A 39 4.14 5.32 4.23
N VAL A 40 4.85 4.70 5.16
CA VAL A 40 5.29 5.30 6.41
C VAL A 40 6.81 5.42 6.37
N VAL A 41 7.33 6.63 6.51
CA VAL A 41 8.77 6.89 6.55
C VAL A 41 9.14 7.43 7.92
N ASN A 42 10.06 6.77 8.64
CA ASN A 42 10.49 7.20 9.97
C ASN A 42 9.29 7.50 10.91
N GLY A 43 8.26 6.64 10.87
CA GLY A 43 7.04 6.79 11.66
C GLY A 43 6.05 7.87 11.19
N GLU A 44 6.26 8.49 10.03
CA GLU A 44 5.35 9.48 9.47
C GLU A 44 4.68 8.99 8.18
N PHE A 45 3.36 9.15 8.08
CA PHE A 45 2.61 8.92 6.84
C PHE A 45 2.97 9.97 5.79
N ILE A 46 3.45 9.51 4.64
CA ILE A 46 3.82 10.40 3.54
C ILE A 46 2.67 10.50 2.55
N LYS A 47 2.32 11.74 2.18
CA LYS A 47 1.35 11.98 1.11
C LYS A 47 1.97 11.61 -0.24
N LEU A 48 1.27 10.78 -0.99
CA LEU A 48 1.72 10.27 -2.27
C LEU A 48 0.89 10.84 -3.42
N ASP A 49 1.57 11.19 -4.52
CA ASP A 49 0.88 11.53 -5.77
C ASP A 49 0.31 10.28 -6.46
N ILE A 50 1.01 9.15 -6.33
CA ILE A 50 0.62 7.84 -6.84
C ILE A 50 1.00 6.79 -5.79
N HIS A 51 0.10 5.85 -5.52
CA HIS A 51 0.35 4.82 -4.51
C HIS A 51 1.38 3.78 -5.01
N PRO A 52 2.16 3.18 -4.09
CA PRO A 52 2.96 2.01 -4.39
C PRO A 52 2.13 0.90 -5.04
N LEU A 53 2.81 0.11 -5.87
CA LEU A 53 2.22 -0.97 -6.63
C LEU A 53 2.89 -2.28 -6.27
N MET A 54 2.12 -3.31 -5.95
CA MET A 54 2.60 -4.68 -5.88
C MET A 54 2.44 -5.31 -7.27
N ASP A 55 3.54 -5.62 -7.96
CA ASP A 55 3.53 -6.34 -9.24
C ASP A 55 4.44 -7.57 -9.15
N ARG A 56 3.87 -8.76 -9.36
CA ARG A 56 4.58 -10.05 -9.35
C ARG A 56 5.53 -10.23 -8.15
N HIS A 57 5.06 -9.90 -6.93
CA HIS A 57 5.82 -9.95 -5.67
C HIS A 57 6.94 -8.90 -5.52
N HIS A 58 7.02 -7.94 -6.43
CA HIS A 58 7.89 -6.77 -6.30
C HIS A 58 7.04 -5.56 -5.94
N LEU A 59 7.42 -4.92 -4.83
CA LEU A 59 6.82 -3.68 -4.41
C LEU A 59 7.54 -2.51 -5.09
N PHE A 60 6.78 -1.73 -5.83
CA PHE A 60 7.22 -0.54 -6.54
C PHE A 60 6.79 0.71 -5.79
N VAL A 61 7.73 1.57 -5.44
CA VAL A 61 7.46 2.82 -4.72
C VAL A 61 7.84 4.00 -5.60
N PRO A 62 7.06 5.10 -5.62
CA PRO A 62 7.43 6.31 -6.35
C PRO A 62 8.74 6.84 -5.77
N ILE A 63 9.76 7.03 -6.59
CA ILE A 63 11.10 7.35 -6.10
C ILE A 63 11.12 8.63 -5.25
N ARG A 64 10.27 9.62 -5.59
CA ARG A 64 10.14 10.89 -4.84
C ARG A 64 9.49 10.74 -3.46
N ALA A 65 8.74 9.67 -3.21
CA ALA A 65 8.15 9.42 -1.88
C ALA A 65 9.22 9.29 -0.79
N LEU A 66 10.44 8.90 -1.18
CA LEU A 66 11.58 8.74 -0.30
C LEU A 66 12.28 10.07 0.03
N ALA A 67 11.75 11.22 -0.42
CA ALA A 67 12.33 12.53 -0.11
C ALA A 67 12.33 12.87 1.38
N SER A 68 11.37 12.35 2.14
CA SER A 68 11.32 12.49 3.60
C SER A 68 12.52 11.84 4.31
N LEU A 69 13.23 10.92 3.66
CA LEU A 69 14.52 10.38 4.14
C LEU A 69 15.68 11.37 3.99
N GLY A 70 15.42 12.60 3.56
CA GLY A 70 16.44 13.61 3.29
C GLY A 70 17.18 13.38 1.97
N LEU A 71 16.56 12.65 1.04
CA LEU A 71 17.08 12.41 -0.30
C LEU A 71 16.81 13.63 -1.20
N SER A 72 17.80 14.00 -2.01
CA SER A 72 17.65 14.99 -3.07
C SER A 72 17.42 14.31 -4.42
N TYR A 73 16.71 15.00 -5.32
CA TYR A 73 16.29 14.44 -6.61
C TYR A 73 16.63 15.40 -7.74
N SER A 74 17.16 14.83 -8.82
CA SER A 74 17.34 15.53 -10.09
C SER A 74 16.86 14.64 -11.23
N PHE A 75 16.21 15.22 -12.22
CA PHE A 75 15.77 14.50 -13.41
C PHE A 75 16.34 15.16 -14.66
N ASN A 76 17.03 14.36 -15.48
CA ASN A 76 17.50 14.79 -16.78
C ASN A 76 16.54 14.32 -17.86
N ALA A 77 15.78 15.26 -18.43
CA ALA A 77 14.79 14.97 -19.46
C ALA A 77 15.39 14.46 -20.78
N LYS A 78 16.64 14.83 -21.12
CA LYS A 78 17.30 14.39 -22.35
C LYS A 78 17.66 12.90 -22.28
N THR A 79 18.19 12.46 -21.15
CA THR A 79 18.61 11.07 -20.95
C THR A 79 17.55 10.21 -20.26
N LYS A 80 16.42 10.80 -19.84
CA LYS A 80 15.36 10.16 -19.03
C LYS A 80 15.89 9.51 -17.75
N MET A 81 16.96 10.10 -17.21
CA MET A 81 17.68 9.59 -16.04
C MET A 81 17.28 10.39 -14.80
N THR A 82 16.91 9.68 -13.75
CA THR A 82 16.68 10.24 -12.42
C THR A 82 17.91 9.96 -11.56
N THR A 83 18.44 11.00 -10.94
CA THR A 83 19.47 10.90 -9.91
C THR A 83 18.82 11.14 -8.56
N VAL A 84 19.08 10.25 -7.62
CA VAL A 84 18.75 10.38 -6.20
C VAL A 84 20.05 10.45 -5.43
N GLN A 85 20.15 11.35 -4.45
CA GLN A 85 21.36 11.46 -3.64
C GLN A 85 21.00 11.63 -2.16
N ASN A 86 21.70 10.91 -1.29
CA ASN A 86 21.55 11.02 0.16
C ASN A 86 22.39 12.17 0.73
N LYS A 87 22.23 12.46 2.03
CA LYS A 87 23.01 13.51 2.73
C LYS A 87 24.51 13.19 2.83
N ASN A 88 24.89 11.92 2.73
CA ASN A 88 26.28 11.46 2.82
C ASN A 88 27.02 11.62 1.47
N GLY A 89 26.31 11.95 0.40
CA GLY A 89 26.85 12.13 -0.93
C GLY A 89 26.69 10.93 -1.86
N ASP A 90 26.24 9.78 -1.34
CA ASP A 90 25.94 8.59 -2.16
C ASP A 90 24.78 8.88 -3.10
N TYR A 91 24.90 8.43 -4.34
CA TYR A 91 23.90 8.67 -5.37
C TYR A 91 23.55 7.42 -6.16
N LEU A 92 22.29 7.40 -6.60
CA LEU A 92 21.71 6.36 -7.43
C LEU A 92 21.14 6.99 -8.70
N LYS A 93 21.61 6.54 -9.86
CA LYS A 93 21.10 6.93 -11.17
C LYS A 93 20.23 5.82 -11.74
N ILE A 94 18.99 6.14 -12.05
CA ILE A 94 17.98 5.19 -12.53
C ILE A 94 17.36 5.73 -13.81
N THR A 95 17.29 4.87 -14.81
CA THR A 95 16.58 5.15 -16.06
C THR A 95 15.30 4.33 -16.10
N ALA A 96 14.17 4.98 -16.38
CA ALA A 96 12.90 4.27 -16.48
C ALA A 96 12.93 3.23 -17.61
N ASN A 97 12.25 2.10 -17.41
CA ASN A 97 12.18 0.95 -18.31
C ASN A 97 13.54 0.29 -18.61
N SER A 98 14.55 0.54 -17.76
CA SER A 98 15.86 -0.11 -17.81
C SER A 98 16.05 -1.00 -16.58
N HIS A 99 16.74 -2.13 -16.75
CA HIS A 99 17.24 -2.95 -15.64
C HIS A 99 18.55 -2.42 -15.07
N SER A 100 19.28 -1.58 -15.82
CA SER A 100 20.54 -1.01 -15.37
C SER A 100 20.29 0.27 -14.57
N ALA A 101 20.97 0.36 -13.44
CA ALA A 101 21.13 1.55 -12.61
C ALA A 101 22.62 1.75 -12.29
N SER A 102 23.00 2.94 -11.83
CA SER A 102 24.37 3.20 -11.37
C SER A 102 24.34 3.65 -9.92
N ASN A 103 24.99 2.89 -9.03
CA ASN A 103 25.16 3.21 -7.62
C ASN A 103 26.58 3.71 -7.40
N ASN A 104 26.74 4.98 -7.02
CA ASN A 104 28.06 5.60 -6.80
C ASN A 104 29.04 5.44 -7.97
N GLY A 105 28.53 5.37 -9.21
CA GLY A 105 29.34 5.21 -10.42
C GLY A 105 29.63 3.76 -10.80
N GLN A 106 29.22 2.78 -9.99
CA GLN A 106 29.26 1.37 -10.36
C GLN A 106 27.93 0.96 -11.00
N ASP A 107 27.99 0.24 -12.11
CA ASP A 107 26.79 -0.29 -12.76
C ASP A 107 26.23 -1.47 -11.98
N VAL A 108 24.95 -1.40 -11.64
CA VAL A 108 24.22 -2.39 -10.88
C VAL A 108 22.96 -2.78 -11.64
N GLN A 109 22.63 -4.07 -11.62
CA GLN A 109 21.46 -4.60 -12.31
C GLN A 109 20.32 -4.83 -11.31
N MET A 110 19.16 -4.28 -11.63
CA MET A 110 17.91 -4.50 -10.90
C MET A 110 17.25 -5.79 -11.39
N GLU A 111 16.70 -6.59 -10.46
CA GLU A 111 15.92 -7.79 -10.77
C GLU A 111 14.74 -7.49 -11.69
N VAL A 112 14.06 -6.37 -11.42
CA VAL A 112 12.93 -5.86 -12.20
C VAL A 112 13.19 -4.41 -12.59
N PRO A 113 12.78 -3.98 -13.79
CA PRO A 113 13.09 -2.65 -14.28
C PRO A 113 12.25 -1.60 -13.56
N ALA A 114 12.80 -0.39 -13.41
CA ALA A 114 12.01 0.75 -12.96
C ALA A 114 10.87 1.03 -13.95
N GLN A 115 9.69 1.40 -13.45
CA GLN A 115 8.50 1.64 -14.26
C GLN A 115 8.17 3.14 -14.31
N ASN A 116 7.73 3.64 -15.46
CA ASN A 116 7.09 4.95 -15.54
C ASN A 116 5.57 4.78 -15.60
N ARG A 117 4.85 5.27 -14.58
CA ARG A 117 3.39 5.31 -14.52
C ARG A 117 2.96 6.75 -14.38
N GLU A 118 2.19 7.27 -15.33
CA GLU A 118 1.62 8.62 -15.26
C GLU A 118 2.66 9.73 -15.01
N GLY A 119 3.86 9.57 -15.56
CA GLY A 119 4.97 10.52 -15.37
C GLY A 119 5.65 10.43 -14.00
N ARG A 120 5.34 9.42 -13.19
CA ARG A 120 6.05 9.08 -11.96
C ARG A 120 6.92 7.86 -12.21
N ILE A 121 8.16 7.93 -11.74
CA ILE A 121 9.10 6.81 -11.81
C ILE A 121 8.94 6.00 -10.53
N LEU A 122 8.48 4.77 -10.69
CA LEU A 122 8.37 3.80 -9.63
C LEU A 122 9.57 2.85 -9.72
N VAL A 123 10.18 2.62 -8.57
CA VAL A 123 11.39 1.81 -8.45
C VAL A 123 11.14 0.64 -7.51
N PRO A 124 11.80 -0.51 -7.73
CA PRO A 124 11.71 -1.64 -6.81
C PRO A 124 12.23 -1.22 -5.43
N LEU A 125 11.39 -1.30 -4.40
CA LEU A 125 11.73 -0.79 -3.08
C LEU A 125 12.98 -1.47 -2.50
N ARG A 126 13.08 -2.80 -2.66
CA ARG A 126 14.22 -3.59 -2.20
C ARG A 126 15.54 -3.06 -2.77
N PHE A 127 15.60 -2.77 -4.06
CA PHE A 127 16.80 -2.25 -4.71
C PHE A 127 17.26 -0.92 -4.10
N VAL A 128 16.31 -0.02 -3.79
CA VAL A 128 16.64 1.27 -3.16
C VAL A 128 17.12 1.06 -1.74
N SER A 129 16.46 0.19 -0.97
CA SER A 129 16.84 -0.18 0.40
C SER A 129 18.27 -0.73 0.45
N GLU A 130 18.62 -1.67 -0.43
CA GLU A 130 19.96 -2.25 -0.51
C GLU A 130 21.02 -1.23 -0.97
N SER A 131 20.67 -0.37 -1.93
CA SER A 131 21.62 0.60 -2.49
C SER A 131 21.92 1.77 -1.54
N LEU A 132 20.92 2.24 -0.80
CA LEU A 132 21.03 3.43 0.05
C LEU A 132 21.05 3.10 1.56
N GLY A 133 20.86 1.84 1.93
CA GLY A 133 20.95 1.36 3.30
C GLY A 133 19.76 1.75 4.18
N TYR A 134 18.53 1.53 3.70
CA TYR A 134 17.30 1.75 4.49
C TYR A 134 16.69 0.42 4.93
N ASP A 135 16.08 0.41 6.11
CA ASP A 135 15.32 -0.75 6.59
C ASP A 135 13.89 -0.69 6.08
N ILE A 136 13.39 -1.83 5.60
CA ILE A 136 12.05 -1.94 5.03
C ILE A 136 11.25 -3.05 5.71
N TYR A 137 9.98 -2.78 5.97
CA TYR A 137 9.01 -3.78 6.40
C TYR A 137 7.70 -3.56 5.67
N PHE A 138 7.17 -4.62 5.06
CA PHE A 138 5.86 -4.59 4.42
C PHE A 138 4.88 -5.39 5.26
N GLU A 139 3.81 -4.73 5.70
CA GLU A 139 2.73 -5.38 6.44
C GLU A 139 1.53 -5.63 5.51
N PRO A 140 1.22 -6.90 5.20
CA PRO A 140 0.21 -7.24 4.20
C PRO A 140 -1.23 -7.01 4.68
N ILE A 141 -1.49 -7.06 6.00
CA ILE A 141 -2.86 -6.96 6.54
C ILE A 141 -3.39 -5.52 6.43
N ARG A 142 -2.57 -4.53 6.83
CA ARG A 142 -2.89 -3.10 6.70
C ARG A 142 -2.47 -2.51 5.35
N GLN A 143 -1.70 -3.25 4.54
CA GLN A 143 -1.06 -2.78 3.31
C GLN A 143 -0.16 -1.57 3.54
N PHE A 144 0.65 -1.64 4.61
CA PHE A 144 1.59 -0.57 4.99
C PHE A 144 3.01 -0.95 4.62
N VAL A 145 3.75 0.04 4.14
CA VAL A 145 5.18 -0.08 3.88
C VAL A 145 5.90 0.87 4.82
N PHE A 146 6.68 0.31 5.73
CA PHE A 146 7.52 1.06 6.65
C PHE A 146 8.93 1.14 6.07
N ILE A 147 9.47 2.36 6.02
CA ILE A 147 10.82 2.65 5.52
C ILE A 147 11.53 3.51 6.56
N ASN A 148 12.56 2.97 7.18
CA ASN A 148 13.28 3.64 8.25
C ASN A 148 14.75 3.85 7.87
N ALA A 149 15.30 4.98 8.27
CA ALA A 149 16.75 5.18 8.30
C ALA A 149 17.38 4.28 9.39
N LYS A 150 18.64 3.85 9.20
CA LYS A 150 19.32 2.96 10.15
C LYS A 150 19.49 3.56 11.54
N ASP A 151 19.54 4.87 11.63
CA ASP A 151 19.67 5.66 12.86
C ASP A 151 18.32 6.15 13.40
N TYR A 152 17.21 5.74 12.78
CA TYR A 152 15.87 6.10 13.25
C TYR A 152 15.52 5.37 14.55
N SER A 153 15.18 6.13 15.58
CA SER A 153 14.55 5.64 16.81
C SER A 153 13.19 6.30 17.00
N PHE A 154 12.17 5.52 17.31
CA PHE A 154 10.85 6.07 17.66
C PHE A 154 10.93 6.88 18.96
N ASP A 155 10.39 8.10 18.93
CA ASP A 155 10.32 8.96 20.11
C ASP A 155 9.16 8.50 21.02
N SER A 156 9.50 7.86 22.14
CA SER A 156 8.51 7.37 23.10
C SER A 156 7.78 8.49 23.84
N SER A 157 8.25 9.74 23.81
CA SER A 157 7.55 10.87 24.43
C SER A 157 6.19 11.14 23.78
N ILE A 158 5.96 10.64 22.56
CA ILE A 158 4.68 10.75 21.88
C ILE A 158 3.54 10.15 22.72
N TRP A 159 3.79 9.11 23.52
CA TRP A 159 2.78 8.49 24.38
C TRP A 159 2.28 9.39 25.50
N GLU A 160 3.04 10.43 25.84
CA GLU A 160 2.75 11.37 26.93
C GLU A 160 1.99 12.62 26.44
N GLN A 161 1.71 12.72 25.14
CA GLN A 161 0.99 13.86 24.58
C GLN A 161 -0.50 13.84 24.94
N GLU A 162 -1.06 15.02 25.24
CA GLU A 162 -2.49 15.17 25.53
C GLU A 162 -3.36 14.96 24.27
N ASP A 163 -2.80 15.15 23.08
CA ASP A 163 -3.52 14.96 21.81
C ASP A 163 -3.66 13.46 21.46
N LEU A 164 -4.82 12.90 21.79
CA LEU A 164 -5.18 11.51 21.50
C LEU A 164 -5.11 11.17 20.01
N GLN A 165 -5.32 12.12 19.10
CA GLN A 165 -5.23 11.87 17.67
C GLN A 165 -3.79 11.69 17.22
N ALA A 166 -2.88 12.52 17.76
CA ALA A 166 -1.45 12.41 17.51
C ALA A 166 -0.92 11.06 18.02
N VAL A 167 -1.26 10.70 19.26
CA VAL A 167 -0.89 9.41 19.88
C VAL A 167 -1.40 8.23 19.04
N ARG A 168 -2.67 8.26 18.64
CA ARG A 168 -3.27 7.21 17.82
C ARG A 168 -2.58 7.10 16.46
N LYS A 169 -2.30 8.23 15.80
CA LYS A 169 -1.62 8.24 14.50
C LYS A 169 -0.23 7.63 14.60
N ALA A 170 0.53 8.00 15.63
CA ALA A 170 1.86 7.44 15.88
C ALA A 170 1.83 5.93 16.15
N ALA A 171 0.86 5.44 16.93
CA ALA A 171 0.69 4.00 17.14
C ALA A 171 0.42 3.24 15.84
N ILE A 172 -0.40 3.81 14.96
CA ILE A 172 -0.70 3.19 13.66
C ILE A 172 0.51 3.23 12.73
N ALA A 173 1.40 4.21 12.88
CA ALA A 173 2.61 4.37 12.07
C ALA A 173 3.78 3.47 12.51
N LEU A 174 3.58 2.60 13.49
CA LEU A 174 4.56 1.60 13.88
C LEU A 174 4.29 0.25 13.22
N PRO A 175 5.36 -0.50 12.85
CA PRO A 175 5.22 -1.89 12.45
C PRO A 175 4.73 -2.73 13.65
N ILE A 176 3.85 -3.69 13.36
CA ILE A 176 3.33 -4.67 14.33
C ILE A 176 4.06 -6.00 14.13
#